data_AF-A0A351HAF5-F1
#
_entry.id   AF-A0A351HAF5-F1
#
_cell.length_a   1.000
_cell.length_b   1.000
_cell.length_c   1.000
_cell.angle_alpha   90.00
_cell.angle_beta   90.00
_cell.angle_gamma   90.00
#
_symmetry.space_group_name_H-M   'P 1'
#
loop_
_entity.id
_entity.type
_entity.pdbx_description
1 polymer ?
#
loop_
_entity_poly.entity_id
_entity_poly.type
_entity_poly.pdbx_seq_one_letter_code
_entity_poly.pdbx_strand_id
1 'polypeptide(L)'
;MTAPPLSDTWEWDGREWKHLSTSGPCPRSRHAVAYDSDRGVAVVFGGIPREPADTWEWDGNSWKIVDVSGPEGRSRAGMVYDASKKLIVLFGGRLSNGECSVTRGLGTATNGFKSPVTTSLLAQDTRWYMTV
;
A
#
# COMPACT_ATOMS: atom_id res chain seq x y z
N MET A 1 9.24 24.75 18.30
CA MET A 1 8.06 24.31 17.53
C MET A 1 8.45 23.04 16.79
N THR A 2 7.89 21.89 17.19
CA THR A 2 8.05 20.64 16.43
C THR A 2 7.12 20.71 15.22
N ALA A 3 7.61 20.41 14.02
CA ALA A 3 6.76 20.33 12.84
C ALA A 3 5.59 19.35 13.10
N PRO A 4 4.38 19.64 12.59
CA PRO A 4 3.25 18.71 12.73
C PRO A 4 3.63 17.34 12.15
N PRO A 5 3.11 16.25 12.74
CA PRO A 5 3.38 14.90 12.26
C PRO A 5 2.99 14.76 10.78
N LEU A 6 3.93 14.28 9.97
CA LEU A 6 3.80 13.98 8.54
C LEU A 6 2.88 12.77 8.28
N SER A 7 1.63 12.88 8.69
CA SER A 7 0.59 11.85 8.57
C SER A 7 -0.72 12.44 8.04
N ASP A 8 -0.64 13.62 7.44
CA ASP A 8 -1.80 14.32 6.93
C ASP A 8 -2.24 13.69 5.61
N THR A 9 -3.54 13.75 5.33
CA THR A 9 -4.10 13.31 4.05
C THR A 9 -4.65 14.52 3.32
N TRP A 10 -4.26 14.68 2.06
CA TRP A 10 -4.72 15.77 1.20
C TRP A 10 -5.36 15.21 -0.08
N GLU A 11 -6.48 15.81 -0.48
CA GLU A 11 -7.17 15.53 -1.75
C GLU A 11 -7.02 16.71 -2.70
N TRP A 12 -6.72 16.43 -3.97
CA TRP A 12 -6.70 17.41 -5.04
C TRP A 12 -7.97 17.27 -5.89
N ASP A 13 -8.74 18.35 -6.02
CA ASP A 13 -9.99 18.35 -6.79
C ASP A 13 -9.83 18.78 -8.25
N GLY A 14 -8.60 19.06 -8.69
CA GLY A 14 -8.32 19.65 -10.00
C GLY A 14 -7.99 21.14 -9.96
N ARG A 15 -8.21 21.83 -8.84
CA ARG A 15 -8.02 23.27 -8.67
C ARG A 15 -7.35 23.66 -7.35
N GLU A 16 -7.70 23.00 -6.26
CA GLU A 16 -7.14 23.25 -4.94
C GLU A 16 -6.89 21.97 -4.14
N TRP A 17 -5.91 22.06 -3.23
CA TRP A 17 -5.62 21.00 -2.28
C TRP A 17 -6.48 21.19 -1.04
N LYS A 18 -7.23 20.16 -0.68
CA LYS A 18 -8.06 20.13 0.51
C LYS A 18 -7.46 19.20 1.56
N HIS A 19 -7.25 19.72 2.75
CA HIS A 19 -6.84 18.90 3.89
C HIS A 19 -8.01 18.03 4.36
N LEU A 20 -7.77 16.73 4.49
CA LEU A 20 -8.73 15.77 5.02
C LEU A 20 -8.34 15.44 6.47
N SER A 21 -9.16 15.91 7.42
CA SER A 21 -8.99 15.59 8.83
C SER A 21 -9.40 14.14 9.11
N THR A 22 -8.46 13.21 8.98
CA THR A 22 -8.69 11.78 9.14
C THR A 22 -7.63 11.12 10.02
N SER A 23 -8.02 10.09 10.77
CA SER A 23 -7.08 9.22 11.48
C SER A 23 -6.57 8.15 10.52
N GLY A 24 -5.26 7.95 10.44
CA GLY A 24 -4.68 7.04 9.47
C GLY A 24 -3.36 6.41 9.92
N PRO A 25 -2.61 5.82 8.98
CA PRO A 25 -1.30 5.25 9.27
C PRO A 25 -0.39 6.24 9.99
N CYS A 26 0.38 5.81 10.99
CA CYS A 26 1.39 6.67 11.62
C CYS A 26 2.34 7.30 10.59
N PRO A 27 2.95 8.48 10.89
CA PRO A 27 3.87 9.17 10.01
C PRO A 27 4.93 8.23 9.44
N ARG A 28 5.01 8.16 8.10
CA ARG A 28 5.88 7.21 7.40
C ARG A 28 6.35 7.76 6.06
N SER A 29 7.59 7.45 5.69
CA SER A 29 8.12 7.77 4.35
C SER A 29 8.66 6.53 3.66
N ARG A 30 8.87 6.60 2.34
CA ARG A 30 9.33 5.44 1.55
C ARG A 30 8.42 4.20 1.69
N HIS A 31 7.15 4.43 2.01
CA HIS A 31 6.11 3.43 1.98
C HIS A 31 5.76 3.12 0.52
N ALA A 32 5.17 1.96 0.28
CA ALA A 32 4.63 1.63 -1.03
C ALA A 32 3.16 2.05 -1.08
N VAL A 33 2.69 2.54 -2.24
CA VAL A 33 1.30 2.90 -2.48
C VAL A 33 0.87 2.39 -3.85
N ALA A 34 -0.37 1.90 -3.95
CA ALA A 34 -1.02 1.56 -5.21
C ALA A 34 -2.50 1.91 -5.12
N TYR A 35 -3.08 2.24 -6.26
CA TYR A 35 -4.50 2.52 -6.36
C TYR A 35 -5.22 1.33 -6.98
N ASP A 36 -6.12 0.72 -6.22
CA ASP A 36 -7.00 -0.32 -6.71
C ASP A 36 -8.16 0.37 -7.44
N SER A 37 -8.06 0.44 -8.77
CA SER A 37 -9.08 1.06 -9.61
C SER A 37 -10.29 0.18 -9.80
N ASP A 38 -10.20 -1.11 -9.44
CA ASP A 38 -11.38 -1.88 -9.10
C ASP A 38 -11.47 -2.01 -7.56
N ARG A 39 -11.08 -1.05 -6.70
CA ARG A 39 -11.85 -0.73 -5.46
C ARG A 39 -12.23 0.71 -5.18
N GLY A 40 -11.68 1.66 -5.92
CA GLY A 40 -11.75 3.05 -5.54
C GLY A 40 -10.97 3.30 -4.24
N VAL A 41 -9.98 2.45 -3.93
CA VAL A 41 -9.18 2.57 -2.71
C VAL A 41 -7.70 2.72 -3.00
N ALA A 42 -7.03 3.57 -2.23
CA ALA A 42 -5.58 3.59 -2.17
C ALA A 42 -5.09 2.62 -1.09
N VAL A 43 -4.15 1.75 -1.44
CA VAL A 43 -3.52 0.78 -0.54
C VAL A 43 -2.14 1.29 -0.18
N VAL A 44 -1.78 1.28 1.10
CA VAL A 44 -0.47 1.69 1.61
C VAL A 44 0.15 0.55 2.43
N PHE A 45 1.45 0.30 2.24
CA PHE A 45 2.19 -0.70 2.99
C PHE A 45 3.59 -0.23 3.38
N GLY A 46 4.05 -0.59 4.59
CA GLY A 46 5.44 -0.41 4.98
C GLY A 46 5.88 1.03 5.17
N GLY A 47 7.18 1.26 4.97
CA GLY A 47 7.83 2.57 5.09
C GLY A 47 8.62 2.76 6.38
N ILE A 48 9.53 3.73 6.37
CA ILE A 48 10.35 4.10 7.53
C ILE A 48 9.58 5.11 8.41
N PRO A 49 9.81 5.18 9.74
CA PRO A 49 11.02 4.71 10.45
C PRO A 49 10.96 3.32 11.09
N ARG A 50 9.81 2.63 11.01
CA ARG A 50 9.62 1.35 11.74
C ARG A 50 9.35 0.16 10.83
N GLU A 51 9.29 0.37 9.52
CA GLU A 51 8.98 -0.66 8.52
C GLU A 51 7.79 -1.50 8.97
N PRO A 52 6.62 -0.89 9.26
CA PRO A 52 5.49 -1.64 9.77
C PRO A 52 5.03 -2.65 8.71
N ALA A 53 4.60 -3.84 9.14
CA ALA A 53 3.99 -4.82 8.25
C ALA A 53 2.47 -4.58 8.10
N ASP A 54 1.99 -3.38 8.42
CA ASP A 54 0.58 -3.03 8.32
C ASP A 54 0.19 -2.68 6.88
N THR A 55 -1.03 -3.04 6.51
CA THR A 55 -1.67 -2.61 5.27
C THR A 55 -2.80 -1.67 5.63
N TRP A 56 -2.84 -0.51 5.00
CA TRP A 56 -3.89 0.48 5.16
C TRP A 56 -4.62 0.71 3.84
N GLU A 57 -5.93 0.88 3.91
CA GLU A 57 -6.76 1.24 2.77
C GLU A 57 -7.50 2.55 3.02
N TRP A 58 -7.48 3.40 2.01
CA TRP A 58 -8.21 4.67 1.97
C TRP A 58 -9.34 4.59 0.97
N ASP A 59 -10.58 4.74 1.42
CA ASP A 59 -11.80 4.65 0.60
C ASP A 59 -12.30 5.99 0.04
N GLY A 60 -11.49 7.03 0.10
CA GLY A 60 -11.90 8.40 -0.25
C GLY A 60 -12.49 9.18 0.92
N ASN A 61 -12.79 8.53 2.05
CA ASN A 61 -13.37 9.18 3.22
C ASN A 61 -12.67 8.80 4.54
N SER A 62 -12.22 7.55 4.68
CA SER A 62 -11.61 7.02 5.89
C SER A 62 -10.47 6.04 5.60
N TRP A 63 -9.46 6.04 6.47
CA TRP A 63 -8.44 5.00 6.49
C TRP A 63 -8.90 3.83 7.33
N LYS A 64 -8.62 2.61 6.85
CA LYS A 64 -8.87 1.36 7.58
C LYS A 64 -7.64 0.49 7.53
N ILE A 65 -7.31 -0.14 8.65
CA ILE A 65 -6.30 -1.19 8.68
C ILE A 65 -6.91 -2.45 8.07
N VAL A 66 -6.15 -3.11 7.21
CA VAL A 66 -6.51 -4.39 6.62
C VAL A 66 -5.68 -5.46 7.28
N ASP A 67 -6.34 -6.35 8.02
CA ASP A 67 -5.70 -7.48 8.69
C ASP A 67 -5.45 -8.61 7.68
N VAL A 68 -4.29 -8.52 7.02
CA VAL A 68 -3.82 -9.52 6.06
C VAL A 68 -2.46 -10.03 6.49
N SER A 69 -2.32 -11.37 6.53
CA SER A 69 -1.01 -12.00 6.61
C SER A 69 -0.24 -11.70 5.33
N GLY A 70 1.01 -11.28 5.44
CA GLY A 70 1.73 -10.77 4.29
C GLY A 70 3.24 -10.77 4.46
N PRO A 71 3.95 -10.12 3.52
CA PRO A 71 5.39 -9.97 3.61
C PRO A 71 5.78 -9.21 4.87
N GLU A 72 7.01 -9.44 5.33
CA GLU A 72 7.60 -8.58 6.36
C GLU A 72 7.63 -7.12 5.91
N GLY A 73 7.47 -6.23 6.89
CA GLY A 73 7.51 -4.80 6.70
C GLY A 73 8.82 -4.34 6.08
N ARG A 74 8.70 -3.43 5.12
CA ARG A 74 9.81 -3.02 4.25
C ARG A 74 9.67 -1.57 3.84
N SER A 75 10.77 -0.96 3.43
CA SER A 75 10.79 0.37 2.83
C SER A 75 11.27 0.32 1.39
N ARG A 76 10.97 1.37 0.61
CA ARG A 76 11.38 1.53 -0.79
C ARG A 76 10.87 0.41 -1.71
N ALA A 77 9.78 -0.25 -1.32
CA ALA A 77 9.12 -1.22 -2.18
C ALA A 77 8.29 -0.51 -3.26
N GLY A 78 8.10 -1.19 -4.38
CA GLY A 78 7.13 -0.81 -5.40
C GLY A 78 5.82 -1.56 -5.17
N MET A 79 4.69 -0.92 -5.44
CA MET A 79 3.37 -1.55 -5.39
C MET A 79 2.54 -1.12 -6.60
N VAL A 80 1.84 -2.06 -7.21
CA VAL A 80 0.97 -1.82 -8.39
C VAL A 80 -0.31 -2.61 -8.28
N TYR A 81 -1.36 -2.12 -8.94
CA TYR A 81 -2.61 -2.85 -9.13
C TYR A 81 -2.66 -3.48 -10.52
N ASP A 82 -2.87 -4.80 -10.58
CA ASP A 82 -3.11 -5.54 -11.83
C ASP A 82 -4.63 -5.72 -12.01
N ALA A 83 -5.24 -4.85 -12.82
CA ALA A 83 -6.69 -4.86 -13.07
C ALA A 83 -7.17 -6.14 -13.78
N SER A 84 -6.31 -6.80 -14.58
CA SER A 84 -6.68 -8.03 -15.27
C SER A 84 -6.85 -9.20 -14.30
N LYS A 85 -6.07 -9.19 -13.22
CA LYS A 85 -6.10 -10.23 -12.17
C LYS A 85 -6.82 -9.79 -10.90
N LYS A 86 -7.14 -8.50 -10.76
CA LYS A 86 -7.69 -7.87 -9.57
C LYS A 86 -6.80 -8.09 -8.34
N LEU A 87 -5.50 -7.82 -8.49
CA LEU A 87 -4.50 -8.05 -7.44
C LEU A 87 -3.64 -6.82 -7.18
N ILE A 88 -3.28 -6.63 -5.91
CA ILE A 88 -2.20 -5.75 -5.50
C ILE A 88 -0.91 -6.55 -5.49
N VAL A 89 0.10 -6.07 -6.22
CA VAL A 89 1.42 -6.70 -6.34
C VAL A 89 2.44 -5.81 -5.66
N LEU A 90 3.03 -6.31 -4.57
CA LEU A 90 4.16 -5.69 -3.87
C LEU A 90 5.47 -6.37 -4.31
N PHE A 91 6.49 -5.60 -4.65
CA PHE A 91 7.78 -6.15 -5.07
C PHE A 91 8.99 -5.32 -4.61
N GLY A 92 10.13 -6.00 -4.48
CA GLY A 92 11.37 -5.41 -4.00
C GLY A 92 11.27 -4.86 -2.58
N GLY A 93 12.08 -3.83 -2.31
CA GLY A 93 12.18 -3.15 -1.02
C GLY A 93 13.29 -3.70 -0.12
N ARG A 94 13.58 -2.92 0.94
CA ARG A 94 14.56 -3.23 1.97
C ARG A 94 13.85 -3.61 3.27
N LEU A 95 14.21 -4.75 3.81
CA LEU A 95 13.73 -5.24 5.11
C LEU A 95 14.41 -4.48 6.25
N SER A 96 13.81 -4.51 7.44
CA SER A 96 14.34 -3.87 8.66
C SER A 96 15.69 -4.45 9.10
N ASN A 97 15.99 -5.71 8.77
CA ASN A 97 17.29 -6.35 8.98
C ASN A 97 18.39 -5.88 8.00
N GLY A 98 18.05 -4.97 7.07
CA GLY A 98 18.97 -4.40 6.10
C GLY A 98 19.09 -5.19 4.79
N GLU A 99 18.46 -6.37 4.68
CA GLU A 99 18.48 -7.18 3.47
C GLU A 99 17.62 -6.54 2.36
N CYS A 100 18.15 -6.55 1.13
CA CYS A 100 17.35 -6.27 -0.07
C CYS A 100 16.56 -7.51 -0.43
N SER A 101 15.24 -7.44 -0.36
CA SER A 101 14.39 -8.55 -0.78
C SER A 101 14.37 -8.63 -2.31
N VAL A 102 15.07 -9.62 -2.87
CA VAL A 102 14.81 -10.06 -4.25
C VAL A 102 13.46 -10.77 -4.19
N THR A 103 12.47 -10.30 -4.95
CA THR A 103 11.24 -11.06 -5.17
C THR A 103 11.59 -12.34 -5.94
N ARG A 104 12.08 -13.37 -5.25
CA ARG A 104 12.04 -14.73 -5.74
C ARG A 104 10.59 -15.17 -5.61
N GLY A 105 9.88 -15.22 -6.73
CA GLY A 105 8.63 -15.95 -6.80
C GLY A 105 8.84 -17.34 -6.24
N LEU A 106 7.98 -17.75 -5.31
CA LEU A 106 7.98 -19.12 -4.84
C LEU A 106 7.59 -20.03 -6.01
N GLY A 107 8.48 -20.97 -6.35
CA GLY A 107 8.17 -22.11 -7.19
C GLY A 107 9.22 -22.40 -8.26
N THR A 108 10.16 -23.30 -7.96
CA THR A 108 10.50 -24.32 -8.97
C THR A 108 9.33 -25.30 -8.98
N ALA A 109 8.54 -25.29 -10.05
CA ALA A 109 7.67 -26.39 -10.36
C ALA A 109 7.65 -26.58 -11.88
N THR A 110 8.53 -27.47 -12.33
CA THR A 110 8.21 -28.39 -13.40
C THR A 110 6.75 -28.82 -13.27
N ASN A 111 5.98 -28.63 -14.34
CA ASN A 111 4.65 -29.17 -14.56
C ASN A 111 3.63 -29.00 -13.41
N GLY A 112 2.72 -28.05 -13.63
CA GLY A 112 1.36 -28.11 -13.10
C GLY A 112 1.25 -28.04 -11.58
N PHE A 113 1.13 -26.82 -11.04
CA PHE A 113 0.60 -26.65 -9.69
C PHE A 113 -0.27 -25.41 -9.63
N LYS A 114 -1.58 -25.64 -9.49
CA LYS A 114 -2.49 -24.66 -8.90
C LYS A 114 -2.19 -24.63 -7.40
N SER A 115 -2.03 -23.46 -6.81
CA SER A 115 -2.07 -23.32 -5.35
C SER A 115 -2.63 -21.95 -4.95
N PRO A 116 -3.36 -21.85 -3.83
CA PRO A 116 -4.46 -20.91 -3.67
C PRO A 116 -4.16 -19.79 -2.66
N VAL A 117 -5.22 -19.04 -2.34
CA VAL A 117 -5.37 -17.93 -1.38
C VAL A 117 -5.22 -16.56 -2.04
N THR A 118 -6.22 -16.26 -2.86
CA THR A 118 -6.60 -14.93 -3.31
C THR A 118 -7.48 -14.30 -2.23
N THR A 119 -7.03 -13.24 -1.58
CA THR A 119 -7.94 -12.34 -0.84
C THR A 119 -8.31 -11.21 -1.80
N SER A 120 -9.55 -11.23 -2.29
CA SER A 120 -10.09 -10.33 -3.30
C SER A 120 -11.00 -9.26 -2.68
N LEU A 121 -10.94 -8.01 -3.11
CA LEU A 121 -12.04 -7.04 -2.95
C LEU A 121 -12.14 -6.11 -4.22
N LEU A 122 -13.30 -5.43 -4.46
CA LEU A 122 -13.80 -4.82 -5.74
C LEU A 122 -14.33 -3.33 -5.67
N ALA A 123 -14.35 -2.51 -6.78
CA ALA A 123 -14.91 -1.13 -7.07
C ALA A 123 -14.12 -0.02 -7.92
N GLN A 124 -14.79 0.89 -8.63
CA GLN A 124 -14.13 1.90 -9.50
C GLN A 124 -13.98 3.31 -8.90
N ASP A 125 -13.07 4.13 -9.49
CA ASP A 125 -13.13 5.58 -9.82
C ASP A 125 -11.73 6.24 -9.76
N THR A 126 -11.40 7.33 -10.47
CA THR A 126 -10.01 7.89 -10.53
C THR A 126 -9.85 9.14 -9.67
N ARG A 127 -9.40 9.00 -8.41
CA ARG A 127 -9.00 10.12 -7.54
C ARG A 127 -7.60 9.90 -6.99
N TRP A 128 -6.81 10.97 -6.93
CA TRP A 128 -5.42 10.92 -6.48
C TRP A 128 -5.31 11.51 -5.06
N TYR A 129 -4.69 10.73 -4.16
CA TYR A 129 -4.49 11.07 -2.76
C TYR A 129 -2.99 11.09 -2.44
N MET A 130 -2.54 12.09 -1.69
CA MET A 130 -1.15 12.19 -1.24
C MET A 130 -1.09 12.21 0.29
N THR A 131 -0.22 11.36 0.83
CA THR A 131 0.17 11.36 2.24
C THR A 131 1.56 11.98 2.35
N VAL A 132 1.72 12.99 3.21
CA VAL A 132 2.97 13.77 3.34
C VAL A 132 3.59 13.53 4.69
#